data_AF-A0A1H4RKP3-F1
#
_entry.id   AF-A0A1H4RKP3-F1
#
_cell.length_a   1.000
_cell.length_b   1.000
_cell.length_c   1.000
_cell.angle_alpha   90.00
_cell.angle_beta   90.00
_cell.angle_gamma   90.00
#
_symmetry.space_group_name_H-M   'P 1'
#
loop_
_entity.id
_entity.type
_entity.pdbx_description
1 polymer ?
#
loop_
_entity_poly.entity_id
_entity_poly.type
_entity_poly.pdbx_seq_one_letter_code
_entity_poly.pdbx_strand_id
1 'polypeptide(L)'
;MPAPIATAVPASVTLPIHAALPVKTDIPEDLDVSDVVTDVSDDGVSAPSDEVSDLVAVVDRAAEHGVKLSIVALDEDPGRDSQLRDLATEVGAEEGGTVLVLSPSWVGTYSDSISRVLLESGQDRTYTGDAVVSANHFVDEVTEPGPPWALFTAVIVAIVVIASAATFFAKSRRAAGSRDGHPETRDGAAPSPTSYERQKP
;
A
#
# COMPACT_ATOMS: atom_id res chain seq x y z
N MET A 1 55.67 -4.97 11.79
CA MET A 1 54.27 -4.92 12.26
C MET A 1 53.71 -3.57 11.79
N PRO A 2 52.75 -3.54 10.85
CA PRO A 2 52.31 -2.32 10.14
C PRO A 2 51.39 -1.42 10.98
N ALA A 3 51.36 -0.13 10.61
CA ALA A 3 50.71 1.00 11.29
C ALA A 3 49.16 1.02 11.17
N PRO A 4 48.43 1.70 12.09
CA PRO A 4 46.98 1.85 11.99
C PRO A 4 46.57 2.92 10.96
N ILE A 5 45.59 2.57 10.13
CA ILE A 5 44.95 3.45 9.13
C ILE A 5 43.99 4.38 9.86
N ALA A 6 44.24 5.69 9.80
CA ALA A 6 43.31 6.72 10.24
C ALA A 6 42.13 6.80 9.25
N THR A 7 40.94 6.40 9.69
CA THR A 7 39.71 6.60 8.92
C THR A 7 39.22 8.03 9.16
N ALA A 8 39.35 8.90 8.16
CA ALA A 8 38.75 10.22 8.18
C ALA A 8 37.23 10.11 7.94
N VAL A 9 36.44 10.61 8.88
CA VAL A 9 34.97 10.71 8.79
C VAL A 9 34.63 11.93 7.93
N PRO A 10 33.76 11.85 6.90
CA PRO A 10 33.34 13.04 6.17
C PRO A 10 32.44 13.93 7.04
N ALA A 11 32.70 15.23 6.95
CA ALA A 11 32.02 16.30 7.67
C ALA A 11 30.50 16.33 7.40
N SER A 12 29.73 16.53 8.46
CA SER A 12 28.28 16.71 8.44
C SER A 12 27.87 17.88 7.54
N VAL A 13 26.93 17.62 6.62
CA VAL A 13 26.22 18.66 5.86
C VAL A 13 25.05 19.15 6.71
N THR A 14 25.16 20.36 7.26
CA THR A 14 24.05 21.06 7.91
C THR A 14 23.16 21.68 6.83
N LEU A 15 21.98 21.12 6.61
CA LEU A 15 20.94 21.75 5.80
C LEU A 15 20.26 22.87 6.62
N PRO A 16 19.99 24.06 6.03
CA PRO A 16 19.26 25.11 6.71
C PRO A 16 17.81 24.68 6.92
N ILE A 17 17.40 24.65 8.19
CA ILE A 17 16.01 24.47 8.62
C ILE A 17 15.21 25.64 8.04
N HIS A 18 14.46 25.40 6.97
CA HIS A 18 13.38 26.30 6.59
C HIS A 18 12.30 26.11 7.64
N ALA A 19 12.23 27.04 8.59
CA ALA A 19 11.06 27.19 9.45
C ALA A 19 9.88 27.57 8.54
N ALA A 20 9.10 26.57 8.12
CA ALA A 20 7.79 26.80 7.57
C ALA A 20 6.96 27.49 8.66
N LEU A 21 6.52 28.72 8.40
CA LEU A 21 5.53 29.38 9.25
C LEU A 21 4.25 28.52 9.23
N PRO A 22 3.53 28.37 10.36
CA PRO A 22 2.24 27.69 10.33
C PRO A 22 1.33 28.47 9.39
N VAL A 23 0.91 27.80 8.31
CA VAL A 23 -0.20 28.27 7.48
C VAL A 23 -1.42 28.28 8.38
N LYS A 24 -2.13 29.40 8.40
CA LYS A 24 -3.42 29.51 9.08
C LYS A 24 -4.34 28.50 8.41
N THR A 25 -4.72 27.47 9.16
CA THR A 25 -5.60 26.37 8.77
C THR A 25 -6.92 26.95 8.22
N ASP A 26 -7.32 26.56 7.00
CA ASP A 26 -8.57 27.03 6.36
C ASP A 26 -9.71 26.17 6.92
N ILE A 27 -10.36 26.63 7.99
CA ILE A 27 -11.45 25.91 8.69
C ILE A 27 -12.81 26.35 8.11
N PRO A 28 -13.83 25.47 8.06
CA PRO A 28 -15.17 25.83 7.60
C PRO A 28 -15.74 27.04 8.38
N GLU A 29 -16.41 27.96 7.67
CA GLU A 29 -16.75 29.31 8.19
C GLU A 29 -17.76 29.32 9.35
N ASP A 30 -18.44 28.20 9.58
CA ASP A 30 -19.49 27.97 10.58
C ASP A 30 -19.06 27.09 11.76
N LEU A 31 -17.82 26.59 11.77
CA LEU A 31 -17.30 25.73 12.83
C LEU A 31 -16.36 26.46 13.78
N ASP A 32 -16.65 26.37 15.08
CA ASP A 32 -15.71 26.76 16.13
C ASP A 32 -14.88 25.54 16.56
N VAL A 33 -13.58 25.56 16.27
CA VAL A 33 -12.67 24.46 16.62
C VAL A 33 -12.62 24.23 18.13
N SER A 34 -12.79 25.27 18.96
CA SER A 34 -12.74 25.12 20.41
C SER A 34 -13.94 24.37 20.98
N ASP A 35 -15.12 24.53 20.36
CA ASP A 35 -16.30 23.75 20.70
C ASP A 35 -16.11 22.28 20.27
N VAL A 36 -15.61 22.05 19.05
CA VAL A 36 -15.31 20.70 18.54
C VAL A 36 -14.31 19.97 19.45
N VAL A 37 -13.23 20.64 19.86
CA VAL A 37 -12.24 20.06 20.79
C VAL A 37 -12.88 19.78 22.15
N THR A 38 -13.77 20.64 22.64
CA THR A 38 -14.46 20.44 23.91
C THR A 38 -15.35 19.21 23.88
N ASP A 39 -16.16 19.05 22.83
CA ASP A 39 -17.02 17.88 22.63
C ASP A 39 -16.17 16.59 22.52
N VAL A 40 -15.13 16.62 21.66
CA VAL A 40 -14.22 15.49 21.49
C VAL A 40 -13.49 15.12 22.78
N SER A 41 -13.12 16.10 23.62
CA SER A 41 -12.53 15.85 24.94
C SER A 41 -13.48 15.14 25.91
N ASP A 42 -14.81 15.31 25.78
CA ASP A 42 -15.80 14.74 26.70
C ASP A 42 -16.04 13.26 26.42
N ASP A 43 -16.38 12.92 25.17
CA ASP A 43 -16.77 11.55 24.79
C ASP A 43 -16.07 11.02 23.53
N GLY A 44 -15.12 11.77 22.97
CA GLY A 44 -14.40 11.40 21.75
C GLY A 44 -15.12 11.79 20.46
N VAL A 45 -16.29 12.45 20.53
CA VAL A 45 -17.14 12.74 19.38
C VAL A 45 -17.62 14.19 19.37
N SER A 46 -17.56 14.86 18.22
CA SER A 46 -18.33 16.08 17.94
C SER A 46 -19.19 15.84 16.70
N ALA A 47 -20.50 15.78 16.85
CA ALA A 47 -21.42 15.35 15.80
C ALA A 47 -22.85 15.85 16.03
N PRO A 48 -23.74 15.76 15.03
CA PRO A 48 -25.18 15.95 15.22
C PRO A 48 -25.72 15.04 16.33
N SER A 49 -26.59 15.59 17.17
CA SER A 49 -26.98 14.96 18.45
C SER A 49 -27.62 13.58 18.34
N ASP A 50 -28.20 13.25 17.18
CA ASP A 50 -28.80 11.95 16.89
C ASP A 50 -27.78 10.87 16.51
N GLU A 51 -26.56 11.24 16.16
CA GLU A 51 -25.48 10.32 15.77
C GLU A 51 -24.44 10.11 16.88
N VAL A 52 -24.32 11.04 17.84
CA VAL A 52 -23.30 11.03 18.90
C VAL A 52 -23.21 9.67 19.61
N SER A 53 -24.33 9.11 20.08
CA SER A 53 -24.32 7.86 20.83
C SER A 53 -23.76 6.68 20.04
N ASP A 54 -24.04 6.62 18.74
CA ASP A 54 -23.57 5.53 17.89
C ASP A 54 -22.09 5.72 17.52
N LEU A 55 -21.65 6.97 17.33
CA LEU A 55 -20.25 7.30 17.07
C LEU A 55 -19.36 7.07 18.30
N VAL A 56 -19.85 7.35 19.51
CA VAL A 56 -19.14 7.03 20.76
C VAL A 56 -18.90 5.52 20.87
N ALA A 57 -19.88 4.70 20.47
CA ALA A 57 -19.68 3.25 20.42
C ALA A 57 -18.58 2.82 19.43
N VAL A 58 -18.38 3.56 18.34
CA VAL A 58 -17.28 3.32 17.39
C VAL A 58 -15.92 3.71 18.00
N VAL A 59 -15.86 4.84 18.73
CA VAL A 59 -14.66 5.26 19.48
C VAL A 59 -14.27 4.20 20.51
N ASP A 60 -15.24 3.71 21.29
CA ASP A 60 -15.02 2.64 22.27
C ASP A 60 -14.45 1.38 21.62
N ARG A 61 -15.04 0.95 20.49
CA ARG A 61 -14.56 -0.20 19.71
C ARG A 61 -13.13 -0.02 19.21
N ALA A 62 -12.76 1.18 18.76
CA ALA A 62 -11.39 1.48 18.36
C ALA A 62 -10.42 1.39 19.55
N ALA A 63 -10.84 1.89 20.72
CA ALA A 63 -10.07 1.83 21.96
C ALA A 63 -9.84 0.39 22.44
N GLU A 64 -10.82 -0.51 22.28
CA GLU A 64 -10.66 -1.95 22.55
C GLU A 64 -9.52 -2.59 21.73
N HIS A 65 -9.23 -2.03 20.55
CA HIS A 65 -8.15 -2.47 19.67
C HIS A 65 -6.86 -1.65 19.84
N GLY A 66 -6.80 -0.78 20.85
CA GLY A 66 -5.63 0.03 21.18
C GLY A 66 -5.46 1.27 20.31
N VAL A 67 -6.50 1.70 19.59
CA VAL A 67 -6.50 2.93 18.78
C VAL A 67 -7.20 4.04 19.57
N LYS A 68 -6.47 5.11 19.90
CA LYS A 68 -7.09 6.36 20.40
C LYS A 68 -7.73 7.06 19.21
N LEU A 69 -9.06 6.98 19.09
CA LEU A 69 -9.84 7.57 18.01
C LEU A 69 -10.69 8.73 18.54
N SER A 70 -10.70 9.83 17.80
CA SER A 70 -11.65 10.94 17.93
C SER A 70 -12.40 11.10 16.61
N ILE A 71 -13.70 11.39 16.66
CA ILE A 71 -14.56 11.52 15.49
C ILE A 71 -15.20 12.91 15.47
N VAL A 72 -15.15 13.60 14.33
CA VAL A 72 -15.90 14.83 14.08
C VAL A 72 -16.78 14.61 12.86
N ALA A 73 -18.10 14.72 13.00
CA ALA A 73 -19.05 14.59 11.90
C ALA A 73 -19.74 15.94 11.65
N LEU A 74 -19.70 16.39 10.39
CA LEU A 74 -20.33 17.63 9.94
C LEU A 74 -21.64 17.31 9.23
N ASP A 75 -22.66 18.13 9.47
CA ASP A 75 -23.97 18.03 8.79
C ASP A 75 -23.89 18.33 7.28
N GLU A 76 -22.98 19.22 6.89
CA GLU A 76 -22.86 19.73 5.52
C GLU A 76 -21.41 19.64 5.01
N ASP A 77 -21.27 19.58 3.68
CA ASP A 77 -19.95 19.61 3.05
C ASP A 77 -19.34 21.02 3.13
N PRO A 78 -18.07 21.14 3.53
CA PRO A 78 -17.41 22.44 3.56
C PRO A 78 -17.16 22.98 2.15
N GLY A 79 -16.59 24.19 2.05
CA GLY A 79 -16.26 24.78 0.75
C GLY A 79 -15.17 24.01 -0.02
N ARG A 80 -14.28 23.30 0.70
CA ARG A 80 -13.17 22.50 0.14
C ARG A 80 -12.86 21.29 1.00
N ASP A 81 -12.48 20.19 0.37
CA ASP A 81 -12.05 18.94 1.01
C ASP A 81 -10.82 19.12 1.92
N SER A 82 -9.92 20.04 1.54
CA SER A 82 -8.75 20.39 2.34
C SER A 82 -9.10 20.87 3.74
N GLN A 83 -10.27 21.50 3.92
CA GLN A 83 -10.70 22.05 5.21
C GLN A 83 -10.95 20.95 6.26
N LEU A 84 -11.39 19.75 5.84
CA LEU A 84 -11.55 18.62 6.76
C LEU A 84 -10.21 18.08 7.25
N ARG A 85 -9.19 18.07 6.39
CA ARG A 85 -7.83 17.62 6.73
C ARG A 85 -7.14 18.60 7.68
N ASP A 86 -7.38 19.86 7.40
CA ASP A 86 -6.97 21.01 8.18
C ASP A 86 -7.60 20.95 9.59
N LEU A 87 -8.93 20.74 9.69
CA LEU A 87 -9.64 20.52 10.95
C LEU A 87 -9.13 19.29 11.71
N ALA A 88 -8.93 18.15 11.02
CA ALA A 88 -8.40 16.94 11.64
C ALA A 88 -7.02 17.17 12.26
N THR A 89 -6.18 17.99 11.59
CA THR A 89 -4.84 18.33 12.08
C THR A 89 -4.90 19.25 13.30
N GLU A 90 -5.83 20.20 13.32
CA GLU A 90 -5.99 21.13 14.45
C GLU A 90 -6.51 20.38 15.69
N VAL A 91 -7.56 19.58 15.55
CA VAL A 91 -8.08 18.73 16.64
C VAL A 91 -7.01 17.74 17.11
N GLY A 92 -6.29 17.12 16.17
CA GLY A 92 -5.21 16.18 16.48
C GLY A 92 -4.01 16.81 17.17
N ALA A 93 -3.76 18.11 16.97
CA ALA A 93 -2.69 18.83 17.66
C ALA A 93 -3.00 19.02 19.16
N GLU A 94 -4.27 19.15 19.52
CA GLU A 94 -4.73 19.30 20.90
C GLU A 94 -4.98 17.94 21.58
N GLU A 95 -5.67 17.03 20.90
CA GLU A 95 -6.07 15.72 21.44
C GLU A 95 -5.00 14.64 21.29
N GLY A 96 -4.23 14.66 20.20
CA GLY A 96 -3.34 13.55 19.81
C GLY A 96 -4.11 12.28 19.41
N GLY A 97 -3.37 11.22 19.06
CA GLY A 97 -3.95 9.98 18.57
C GLY A 97 -4.39 10.07 17.10
N THR A 98 -5.54 9.47 16.79
CA THR A 98 -6.14 9.43 15.45
C THR A 98 -7.44 10.22 15.43
N VAL A 99 -7.58 11.14 14.48
CA VAL A 99 -8.79 11.94 14.28
C VAL A 99 -9.39 11.62 12.92
N LEU A 100 -10.69 11.31 12.91
CA LEU A 100 -11.50 11.10 11.72
C LEU A 100 -12.52 12.23 11.61
N VAL A 101 -12.46 13.02 10.55
CA VAL A 101 -13.41 14.09 10.24
C VAL A 101 -14.24 13.68 9.03
N LEU A 102 -15.57 13.68 9.17
CA LEU A 102 -16.53 13.21 8.17
C LEU A 102 -17.44 14.36 7.75
N SER A 103 -17.69 14.48 6.46
CA SER A 103 -18.82 15.23 5.89
C SER A 103 -19.58 14.30 4.93
N PRO A 104 -20.77 14.68 4.45
CA PRO A 104 -21.56 13.83 3.56
C PRO A 104 -20.79 13.32 2.32
N SER A 105 -19.90 14.14 1.76
CA SER A 105 -19.14 13.82 0.55
C SER A 105 -17.65 13.60 0.77
N TRP A 106 -17.05 14.09 1.86
CA TRP A 106 -15.60 14.12 2.04
C TRP A 106 -15.14 13.58 3.40
N VAL A 107 -13.86 13.23 3.47
CA VAL A 107 -13.22 12.74 4.69
C VAL A 107 -11.86 13.40 4.89
N GLY A 108 -11.60 13.83 6.12
CA GLY A 108 -10.30 14.27 6.60
C GLY A 108 -9.80 13.32 7.68
N THR A 109 -8.50 12.99 7.66
CA THR A 109 -7.90 12.14 8.69
C THR A 109 -6.58 12.71 9.17
N TYR A 110 -6.33 12.59 10.47
CA TYR A 110 -5.04 12.84 11.09
C TYR A 110 -4.67 11.63 11.97
N SER A 111 -3.39 11.29 12.05
CA SER A 111 -2.91 10.32 13.03
C SER A 111 -1.45 10.56 13.35
N ASP A 112 -1.08 10.44 14.63
CA ASP A 112 0.30 10.49 15.12
C ASP A 112 1.02 9.12 15.08
N SER A 113 0.26 8.04 14.89
CA SER A 113 0.72 6.66 15.09
C SER A 113 0.41 5.73 13.93
N ILE A 114 -0.64 6.01 13.14
CA ILE A 114 -1.03 5.22 11.97
C ILE A 114 -0.27 5.70 10.73
N SER A 115 0.30 4.75 9.97
CA SER A 115 1.06 5.08 8.77
C SER A 115 0.17 5.68 7.68
N ARG A 116 0.69 6.70 6.97
CA ARG A 116 -0.01 7.38 5.87
C ARG A 116 -0.56 6.45 4.79
N VAL A 117 0.09 5.30 4.55
CA VAL A 117 -0.33 4.32 3.53
C VAL A 117 -1.62 3.59 3.93
N LEU A 118 -1.85 3.36 5.23
CA LEU A 118 -3.07 2.72 5.73
C LEU A 118 -4.27 3.68 5.73
N LEU A 119 -3.99 4.99 5.88
CA LEU A 119 -5.03 6.03 5.75
C LEU A 119 -5.51 6.19 4.30
N GLU A 120 -4.63 6.00 3.31
CA GLU A 120 -4.97 6.09 1.88
C GLU A 120 -5.77 4.86 1.38
N SER A 121 -5.63 3.67 2.01
CA SER A 121 -6.42 2.49 1.64
C SER A 121 -7.86 2.53 2.20
N GLY A 122 -8.10 3.29 3.27
CA GLY A 122 -9.44 3.51 3.83
C GLY A 122 -10.33 4.42 2.97
N GLN A 123 -9.75 5.30 2.14
CA GLN A 123 -10.53 6.27 1.37
C GLN A 123 -11.39 5.64 0.26
N ASP A 124 -11.03 4.47 -0.28
CA ASP A 124 -11.79 3.82 -1.36
C ASP A 124 -13.13 3.22 -0.89
N ARG A 125 -13.35 3.08 0.43
CA ARG A 125 -14.50 2.35 1.01
C ARG A 125 -15.34 3.16 2.01
N THR A 126 -14.95 4.41 2.28
CA THR A 126 -15.53 5.23 3.37
C THR A 126 -16.70 6.11 2.92
N TYR A 127 -16.96 6.27 1.62
CA TYR A 127 -18.06 7.13 1.15
C TYR A 127 -19.42 6.43 1.22
N THR A 128 -20.17 6.67 2.28
CA THR A 128 -21.54 6.15 2.41
C THR A 128 -22.62 7.23 2.56
N GLY A 129 -22.22 8.47 2.88
CA GLY A 129 -23.13 9.55 3.23
C GLY A 129 -23.72 9.43 4.64
N ASP A 130 -23.29 8.42 5.39
CA ASP A 130 -23.68 8.14 6.78
C ASP A 130 -22.41 8.11 7.64
N ALA A 131 -22.32 8.97 8.66
CA ALA A 131 -21.08 9.11 9.42
C ALA A 131 -20.77 7.86 10.25
N VAL A 132 -21.79 7.20 10.81
CA VAL A 132 -21.64 6.00 11.64
C VAL A 132 -21.10 4.83 10.83
N VAL A 133 -21.67 4.57 9.65
CA VAL A 133 -21.21 3.50 8.75
C VAL A 133 -19.77 3.79 8.30
N SER A 134 -19.49 5.04 7.93
CA SER A 134 -18.17 5.47 7.48
C SER A 134 -17.11 5.30 8.58
N ALA A 135 -17.43 5.66 9.83
CA ALA A 135 -16.56 5.48 10.97
C ALA A 135 -16.29 4.00 11.30
N ASN A 136 -17.31 3.14 11.19
CA ASN A 136 -17.13 1.70 11.36
C ASN A 136 -16.18 1.12 10.31
N HIS A 137 -16.36 1.48 9.03
CA HIS A 137 -15.44 1.04 7.96
C HIS A 137 -14.01 1.51 8.19
N PHE A 138 -13.83 2.74 8.66
CA PHE A 138 -12.50 3.26 9.00
C PHE A 138 -11.84 2.43 10.10
N VAL A 139 -12.57 2.17 11.20
CA VAL A 139 -12.07 1.35 12.31
C VAL A 139 -11.74 -0.07 11.84
N ASP A 140 -12.56 -0.69 11.02
CA ASP A 140 -12.28 -2.03 10.47
C ASP A 140 -10.96 -2.01 9.66
N GLU A 141 -10.74 -1.00 8.82
CA GLU A 141 -9.52 -0.87 8.00
C GLU A 141 -8.26 -0.64 8.86
N VAL A 142 -8.34 0.11 9.97
CA VAL A 142 -7.17 0.38 10.82
C VAL A 142 -6.92 -0.67 11.90
N THR A 143 -7.93 -1.48 12.26
CA THR A 143 -7.80 -2.51 13.31
C THR A 143 -7.62 -3.92 12.76
N GLU A 144 -8.10 -4.22 11.55
CA GLU A 144 -8.06 -5.58 11.01
C GLU A 144 -6.75 -5.84 10.23
N PRO A 145 -6.10 -7.01 10.40
CA PRO A 145 -4.93 -7.35 9.60
C PRO A 145 -5.33 -7.37 8.12
N GLY A 146 -4.77 -6.46 7.32
CA GLY A 146 -5.08 -6.36 5.89
C GLY A 146 -4.92 -7.70 5.16
N PRO A 147 -5.53 -7.85 3.97
CA PRO A 147 -5.49 -9.11 3.21
C PRO A 147 -4.05 -9.65 3.12
N PRO A 148 -3.83 -10.97 3.23
CA PRO A 148 -2.48 -11.54 3.28
C PRO A 148 -1.83 -11.53 1.88
N TRP A 149 -1.56 -10.34 1.34
CA TRP A 149 -0.99 -10.12 0.01
C TRP A 149 0.32 -10.86 -0.20
N ALA A 150 1.15 -10.94 0.85
CA ALA A 150 2.37 -11.74 0.84
C ALA A 150 2.08 -13.24 0.60
N LEU A 151 1.01 -13.77 1.17
CA LEU A 151 0.59 -15.16 0.95
C LEU A 151 0.07 -15.35 -0.48
N PHE A 152 -0.82 -14.47 -0.95
CA PHE A 152 -1.35 -14.56 -2.32
C PHE A 152 -0.23 -14.45 -3.36
N THR A 153 0.67 -13.49 -3.21
CA THR A 153 1.85 -13.33 -4.09
C THR A 153 2.78 -14.54 -4.02
N ALA A 154 3.04 -15.10 -2.82
CA ALA A 154 3.84 -16.32 -2.68
C ALA A 154 3.20 -17.51 -3.42
N VAL A 155 1.88 -17.69 -3.32
CA VAL A 155 1.14 -18.74 -4.04
C VAL A 155 1.26 -18.55 -5.56
N ILE A 156 1.08 -17.33 -6.07
CA ILE A 156 1.21 -17.03 -7.50
C ILE A 156 2.64 -17.32 -7.98
N VAL A 157 3.66 -16.88 -7.24
CA VAL A 157 5.06 -17.16 -7.56
C VAL A 157 5.33 -18.67 -7.59
N ALA A 158 4.80 -19.43 -6.62
CA ALA A 158 4.94 -20.87 -6.58
C ALA A 158 4.32 -21.54 -7.83
N ILE A 159 3.13 -21.12 -8.24
CA ILE A 159 2.47 -21.62 -9.46
C ILE A 159 3.34 -21.35 -10.70
N VAL A 160 3.89 -20.14 -10.84
CA VAL A 160 4.75 -19.78 -11.97
C VAL A 160 6.05 -20.60 -11.97
N VAL A 161 6.66 -20.83 -10.81
CA VAL A 161 7.86 -21.67 -10.67
C VAL A 161 7.56 -23.11 -11.09
N ILE A 162 6.44 -23.68 -10.63
CA ILE A 162 6.02 -25.05 -10.98
C ILE A 162 5.77 -25.16 -12.49
N ALA A 163 5.02 -24.22 -13.07
CA ALA A 163 4.73 -24.21 -14.51
C ALA A 163 6.02 -24.08 -15.35
N SER A 164 6.95 -23.22 -14.91
CA SER A 164 8.25 -23.03 -15.55
C SER A 164 9.11 -24.29 -15.47
N ALA A 165 9.17 -24.94 -14.30
CA ALA A 165 9.89 -26.19 -14.11
C ALA A 165 9.30 -27.33 -14.97
N ALA A 166 7.98 -27.47 -14.99
CA ALA A 166 7.30 -28.46 -15.82
C ALA A 166 7.57 -28.25 -17.31
N THR A 167 7.51 -27.01 -17.78
CA THR A 167 7.82 -26.64 -19.17
C THR A 167 9.28 -26.93 -19.52
N PHE A 168 10.21 -26.58 -18.62
CA PHE A 168 11.64 -26.87 -18.79
C PHE A 168 11.91 -28.38 -18.88
N PHE A 169 11.30 -29.18 -17.99
CA PHE A 169 11.45 -30.63 -17.98
C PHE A 169 10.83 -31.31 -19.21
N ALA A 170 9.68 -30.84 -19.67
CA ALA A 170 9.06 -31.32 -20.90
C ALA A 170 9.95 -31.03 -22.12
N LYS A 171 10.55 -29.83 -22.18
CA LYS A 171 11.46 -29.43 -23.25
C LYS A 171 12.78 -30.22 -23.21
N SER A 172 13.36 -30.45 -22.03
CA SER A 172 14.61 -31.23 -21.90
C SER A 172 14.42 -32.69 -22.30
N ARG A 173 13.29 -33.31 -21.93
CA ARG A 173 12.94 -34.68 -22.38
C ARG A 173 12.76 -34.77 -23.90
N ARG A 174 12.13 -33.77 -24.53
CA ARG A 174 11.96 -33.74 -25.99
C ARG A 174 13.29 -33.57 -26.74
N ALA A 175 14.24 -32.83 -26.17
CA ALA A 175 15.58 -32.67 -26.74
C ALA A 175 16.45 -33.93 -26.62
N ALA A 176 16.27 -34.74 -25.56
CA ALA A 176 16.99 -36.00 -25.39
C ALA A 176 16.54 -37.09 -26.38
N GLY A 177 15.24 -37.18 -26.69
CA GLY A 177 14.70 -38.15 -27.65
C GLY A 177 15.01 -37.87 -29.12
N SER A 178 15.59 -36.71 -29.45
CA SER A 178 15.96 -36.35 -30.83
C SER A 178 17.40 -36.75 -31.21
N ARG A 179 18.16 -37.37 -30.29
CA ARG A 179 19.56 -37.77 -30.52
C ARG A 179 19.77 -39.25 -30.85
N ASP A 180 18.75 -40.11 -30.68
CA ASP A 180 18.85 -41.56 -30.92
C ASP A 180 18.25 -42.01 -32.27
N GLY A 181 17.96 -41.08 -33.17
CA GLY A 181 17.35 -41.35 -34.47
C GLY A 181 18.32 -41.29 -35.66
N HIS A 182 19.48 -41.96 -35.60
CA HIS A 182 20.23 -42.26 -36.83
C HIS A 182 21.08 -43.54 -36.71
N PRO A 183 20.57 -44.71 -37.14
CA PRO A 183 21.42 -45.78 -37.61
C PRO A 183 21.65 -45.63 -39.13
N GLU A 184 22.92 -45.76 -39.49
CA GLU A 184 23.51 -45.75 -40.82
C GLU A 184 22.82 -46.69 -41.82
N THR A 185 23.04 -46.46 -43.12
CA THR A 185 23.66 -47.40 -44.09
C THR A 185 23.25 -47.01 -45.52
N ARG A 186 24.18 -46.46 -46.30
CA ARG A 186 24.11 -46.49 -47.77
C ARG A 186 25.38 -47.14 -48.28
N ASP A 187 25.29 -48.47 -48.38
CA ASP A 187 26.26 -49.29 -49.10
C ASP A 187 25.53 -49.95 -50.29
N GLY A 188 26.12 -49.87 -51.48
CA GLY A 188 25.82 -50.76 -52.61
C GLY A 188 24.76 -50.32 -53.64
N ALA A 189 25.17 -49.54 -54.64
CA ALA A 189 24.67 -49.71 -56.02
C ALA A 189 25.71 -49.19 -57.04
N ALA A 190 26.54 -50.11 -57.56
CA ALA A 190 27.31 -49.87 -58.78
C ALA A 190 26.34 -49.80 -60.00
N PRO A 191 26.72 -49.07 -61.05
CA PRO A 191 27.34 -49.80 -62.18
C PRO A 191 28.54 -49.08 -62.82
N SER A 192 29.59 -49.86 -63.12
CA SER A 192 30.58 -49.58 -64.18
C SER A 192 29.96 -49.92 -65.56
N PRO A 193 30.52 -49.54 -66.73
CA PRO A 193 31.90 -49.09 -66.98
C PRO A 193 32.02 -47.87 -67.94
N THR A 194 33.22 -47.33 -68.12
CA THR A 194 33.88 -47.21 -69.46
C THR A 194 35.31 -46.74 -69.27
N SER A 195 36.22 -47.57 -69.77
CA SER A 195 37.64 -47.33 -69.95
C SER A 195 37.89 -46.21 -70.96
N TYR A 196 38.73 -45.23 -70.62
CA TYR A 196 39.55 -44.53 -71.61
C TYR A 196 40.84 -44.06 -70.95
N GLU A 197 41.86 -44.89 -71.09
CA GLU A 197 43.25 -44.54 -70.86
C GLU A 197 43.84 -44.09 -72.20
N ARG A 198 44.35 -42.85 -72.25
CA ARG A 198 45.40 -42.46 -73.21
C ARG A 198 46.23 -41.33 -72.62
N GLN A 199 47.41 -41.70 -72.15
CA GLN A 199 48.55 -40.85 -71.79
C GLN A 199 49.03 -39.99 -72.97
N LYS A 200 49.73 -38.91 -72.62
CA LYS A 200 50.47 -37.99 -73.49
C LYS A 200 51.84 -37.76 -72.85
N PRO A 201 52.85 -37.39 -73.63
CA PRO A 201 53.45 -38.06 -74.78
C PRO A 201 54.50 -39.12 -74.39
#